data_AF-A0A7G2LZX7-F1
#
_entry.id   AF-A0A7G2LZX7-F1
#
_cell.length_a   1.000
_cell.length_b   1.000
_cell.length_c   1.000
_cell.angle_alpha   90.00
_cell.angle_beta   90.00
_cell.angle_gamma   90.00
#
_symmetry.space_group_name_H-M   'P 1'
#
loop_
_entity.id
_entity.type
_entity.pdbx_description
1 polymer ?
#
loop_
_entity_poly.entity_id
_entity_poly.type
_entity_poly.pdbx_seq_one_letter_code
_entity_poly.pdbx_strand_id
1 'polypeptide(L)' 'IATNMAGRGTDIQLGGNVELKVLDALDADPEADPANIRAQIEAQHAEEKQKVLEAGGLYVLASERHESRRID' A
#
# COMPACT_ATOMS: atom_id res chain seq x y z
N ILE A 1 -9.11 9.03 2.69
CA ILE A 1 -9.27 10.51 2.77
C ILE A 1 -8.06 11.04 3.53
N ALA A 2 -7.29 11.92 2.92
CA ALA A 2 -6.17 12.59 3.57
C ALA A 2 -6.52 14.07 3.74
N THR A 3 -6.35 14.62 4.94
CA THR A 3 -6.54 16.05 5.21
C THR A 3 -5.20 16.77 5.05
N ASN A 4 -5.18 17.94 4.39
CA ASN A 4 -3.95 18.63 4.00
C ASN A 4 -2.99 17.68 3.25
N MET A 5 -1.84 17.36 3.86
CA MET A 5 -0.85 16.41 3.35
C MET A 5 -0.65 15.22 4.31
N ALA A 6 -1.72 14.74 4.96
CA ALA A 6 -1.66 13.56 5.81
C ALA A 6 -1.12 12.33 5.03
N GLY A 7 -0.20 11.58 5.64
CA GLY A 7 0.52 10.49 4.97
C GLY A 7 1.77 10.92 4.20
N ARG A 8 2.16 12.21 4.27
CA ARG A 8 3.43 12.70 3.69
C ARG A 8 4.62 11.88 4.17
N GLY A 9 5.41 11.40 3.21
CA GLY A 9 6.64 10.64 3.46
C GLY A 9 6.44 9.12 3.47
N THR A 10 5.22 8.64 3.21
CA THR A 10 4.93 7.22 3.02
C THR A 10 4.45 6.98 1.59
N ASP A 11 5.08 6.03 0.90
CA ASP A 11 4.69 5.68 -0.47
C ASP A 11 3.38 4.89 -0.50
N ILE A 12 2.49 5.25 -1.42
CA ILE A 12 1.28 4.48 -1.70
C ILE A 12 1.63 3.37 -2.70
N GLN A 13 1.79 2.15 -2.19
CA GLN A 13 2.07 0.97 -3.01
C GLN A 13 0.77 0.36 -3.55
N LEU A 14 0.73 0.10 -4.86
CA LEU A 14 -0.41 -0.57 -5.51
C LEU A 14 -0.48 -2.04 -5.04
N GLY A 15 -1.63 -2.47 -4.53
CA GLY A 15 -1.77 -3.76 -3.85
C GLY A 15 -1.49 -3.71 -2.34
N GLY A 16 -1.20 -2.52 -1.79
CA GLY A 16 -0.87 -2.33 -0.38
C GLY A 16 0.63 -2.51 -0.08
N ASN A 17 1.04 -2.26 1.16
CA ASN A 17 2.45 -2.40 1.56
C ASN A 17 2.75 -3.85 1.92
N VAL A 18 3.54 -4.52 1.07
CA VAL A 18 3.88 -5.95 1.23
C VAL A 18 4.64 -6.23 2.53
N GLU A 19 5.60 -5.36 2.90
CA GLU A 19 6.41 -5.58 4.11
C GLU A 19 5.57 -5.46 5.37
N LEU A 20 4.63 -4.50 5.42
CA LEU A 20 3.71 -4.39 6.55
C LEU A 20 2.81 -5.62 6.67
N LYS A 21 2.27 -6.12 5.54
CA LYS A 21 1.46 -7.36 5.54
C LYS A 21 2.26 -8.57 6.04
N VAL A 22 3.53 -8.68 5.64
CA VAL A 22 4.42 -9.76 6.10
C VAL A 22 4.67 -9.64 7.60
N LEU A 23 4.99 -8.45 8.10
CA LEU A 23 5.20 -8.22 9.54
C LEU A 23 3.96 -8.56 10.36
N ASP A 24 2.78 -8.06 9.95
CA ASP A 24 1.52 -8.35 10.64
C ASP A 24 1.22 -9.87 10.69
N ALA A 25 1.53 -10.61 9.62
CA ALA A 25 1.32 -12.04 9.57
C ALA A 25 2.30 -12.83 10.46
N LEU A 26 3.56 -12.40 10.53
CA LEU A 26 4.56 -12.99 11.43
C LEU A 26 4.23 -12.71 12.91
N ASP A 27 3.71 -11.53 13.22
CA ASP A 27 3.28 -11.18 14.58
C ASP A 27 2.03 -11.99 15.00
N ALA A 28 1.16 -12.32 14.05
CA ALA A 28 -0.06 -13.10 14.29
C ALA A 28 0.20 -14.62 14.45
N ASP A 29 1.21 -15.17 13.76
CA ASP A 29 1.62 -16.57 13.88
C ASP A 29 3.15 -16.72 13.99
N PRO A 30 3.71 -16.52 15.20
CA PRO A 30 5.16 -16.53 15.41
C PRO A 30 5.84 -17.90 15.20
N GLU A 31 5.06 -18.99 15.22
CA GLU A 31 5.56 -20.38 15.09
C GLU A 31 5.56 -20.86 13.63
N ALA A 32 4.88 -20.15 12.73
CA ALA A 32 4.87 -20.45 11.32
C ALA A 32 6.22 -20.16 10.65
N ASP A 33 6.50 -20.86 9.56
CA ASP A 33 7.72 -20.66 8.78
C ASP A 33 7.71 -19.27 8.11
N PRO A 34 8.62 -18.36 8.50
CA PRO A 34 8.63 -17.00 7.97
C PRO A 34 8.85 -16.93 6.45
N ALA A 35 9.61 -17.89 5.89
CA ALA A 35 9.87 -17.92 4.45
C ALA A 35 8.60 -18.26 3.68
N ASN A 36 7.80 -19.21 4.19
CA ASN A 36 6.54 -19.59 3.56
C ASN A 36 5.49 -18.48 3.67
N ILE A 37 5.36 -17.84 4.83
CA ILE A 37 4.46 -16.68 5.01
C ILE A 37 4.81 -15.59 4.00
N ARG A 38 6.09 -15.22 3.93
CA ARG A 38 6.55 -14.17 3.02
C ARG A 38 6.25 -14.50 1.56
N ALA A 39 6.58 -15.72 1.12
CA ALA A 39 6.33 -16.14 -0.26
C ALA A 39 4.83 -16.12 -0.63
N GLN A 40 3.96 -16.55 0.28
CA GLN A 40 2.51 -16.51 0.07
C GLN A 40 1.99 -15.08 -0.07
N ILE A 41 2.44 -14.18 0.82
CA ILE A 41 2.00 -12.78 0.81
C ILE A 41 2.54 -12.04 -0.41
N GLU A 42 3.79 -12.28 -0.81
CA GLU A 42 4.37 -11.70 -2.02
C GLU A 42 3.61 -12.15 -3.28
N ALA A 43 3.20 -13.42 -3.36
CA ALA A 43 2.39 -13.93 -4.46
C ALA A 43 0.99 -13.28 -4.51
N GLN A 44 0.30 -13.20 -3.36
CA GLN A 44 -0.99 -12.52 -3.27
C GLN A 44 -0.87 -11.03 -3.61
N HIS A 45 0.16 -10.36 -3.10
CA HIS A 45 0.42 -8.97 -3.38
C HIS A 45 0.66 -8.72 -4.88
N ALA A 46 1.38 -9.62 -5.58
CA ALA A 46 1.58 -9.51 -7.02
C ALA A 46 0.25 -9.57 -7.80
N GLU A 47 -0.66 -10.48 -7.41
CA GLU A 47 -1.99 -10.58 -8.00
C GLU A 47 -2.84 -9.32 -7.72
N GLU A 48 -2.86 -8.86 -6.47
CA GLU A 48 -3.58 -7.64 -6.07
C GLU A 48 -3.06 -6.40 -6.80
N LYS A 49 -1.73 -6.26 -6.89
CA LYS A 49 -1.07 -5.18 -7.63
C LYS A 49 -1.50 -5.19 -9.10
N GLN A 50 -1.55 -6.37 -9.71
CA GLN A 50 -1.98 -6.51 -11.11
C GLN A 50 -3.44 -6.07 -11.30
N LYS A 51 -4.35 -6.48 -10.40
CA LYS A 51 -5.75 -6.03 -10.42
C LYS A 51 -5.87 -4.51 -10.32
N VAL A 52 -5.07 -3.87 -9.46
CA VAL A 52 -5.06 -2.41 -9.31
C VAL A 52 -4.52 -1.71 -10.56
N LEU A 53 -3.48 -2.26 -11.20
CA LEU A 53 -2.96 -1.75 -12.47
C LEU A 53 -4.00 -1.84 -13.59
N GLU A 54 -4.69 -2.97 -13.70
CA GLU A 54 -5.77 -3.18 -14.68
C GLU A 54 -6.96 -2.26 -14.45
N ALA A 55 -7.22 -1.88 -13.20
CA ALA A 55 -8.24 -0.88 -12.84
C ALA A 55 -7.83 0.57 -13.15
N GLY A 56 -6.59 0.82 -13.62
CA GLY A 56 -6.08 2.15 -13.97
C GLY A 56 -5.15 2.79 -12.94
N GLY A 57 -4.74 2.04 -11.91
CA GLY A 57 -3.78 2.49 -10.89
C GLY A 57 -4.39 3.40 -9.81
N LEU A 58 -3.52 4.16 -9.14
CA LEU A 58 -3.94 5.10 -8.08
C LEU A 58 -4.64 6.32 -8.70
N TYR A 59 -5.89 6.56 -8.30
CA TYR A 59 -6.62 7.77 -8.65
C TYR A 59 -6.55 8.80 -7.51
N VAL A 60 -6.05 10.00 -7.82
CA VAL A 60 -5.96 11.11 -6.86
C VAL A 60 -7.05 12.13 -7.20
N LEU A 61 -7.95 12.39 -6.24
CA LEU A 61 -9.00 13.38 -6.34
C LEU A 61 -8.85 14.41 -5.21
N ALA A 62 -8.53 15.65 -5.58
CA ALA A 62 -8.47 16.77 -4.65
C ALA A 62 -9.86 17.40 -4.48
N SER A 63 -10.22 17.76 -3.25
CA SER A 63 -11.48 18.46 -2.95
C SER A 63 -11.38 19.97 -3.15
N GLU A 64 -10.18 20.55 -3.02
CA GLU A 64 -9.90 21.98 -3.16
C GLU A 64 -8.43 22.22 -3.56
N ARG A 65 -8.08 23.49 -3.79
CA ARG A 65 -6.72 23.93 -4.14
C ARG A 65 -6.00 24.44 -2.89
N HIS A 66 -4.71 24.15 -2.78
CA HIS A 66 -3.86 24.72 -1.74
C HIS A 66 -3.44 26.16 -2.06
N GLU A 67 -2.91 26.87 -1.05
CA GLU A 67 -2.38 28.24 -1.20
C GLU A 67 -1.18 28.33 -2.16
N SER A 68 -0.51 27.21 -2.41
CA SER A 68 0.62 27.13 -3.33
C SER A 68 0.40 26.01 -4.33
N ARG A 69 0.54 26.33 -5.63
CA ARG A 69 0.51 25.34 -6.74
C ARG A 69 1.56 24.23 -6.63
N ARG A 70 2.57 24.40 -5.76
CA ARG A 70 3.58 23.37 -5.50
C ARG A 70 3.05 22.25 -4.61
N ILE A 71 2.01 22.53 -3.82
CA ILE A 71 1.41 21.58 -2.87
C ILE A 71 0.28 20.78 -3.54
N ASP A 72 -0.44 21.43 -4.48
CA ASP A 72 -1.31 20.74 -5.44
C ASP A 72 -0.56 19.67 -6.25
#